data_AF-X1FGV9-F1
#
_entry.id   AF-X1FGV9-F1
#
_cell.length_a   1.000
_cell.length_b   1.000
_cell.length_c   1.000
_cell.angle_alpha   90.00
_cell.angle_beta   90.00
_cell.angle_gamma   90.00
#
_symmetry.space_group_name_H-M   'P 1'
#
loop_
_entity.id
_entity.type
_entity.pdbx_description
1 polymer ?
#
loop_
_entity_poly.entity_id
_entity_poly.type
_entity_poly.pdbx_seq_one_letter_code
_entity_poly.pdbx_strand_id
1 'polypeptide(L)' 'MEKHTISVPQLVAGEELFAPGHRACIGCGEALAVRLACKVLGRNSIVVSVT' A
#
# COMPACT_ATOMS: atom_id res chain seq x y z
N MET A 1 -16.98 16.80 -3.76
CA MET A 1 -16.85 15.49 -3.09
C MET A 1 -17.93 14.60 -3.67
N GLU A 2 -17.59 13.84 -4.71
CA GLU A 2 -18.55 13.03 -5.47
C GLU A 2 -18.96 11.83 -4.62
N LYS A 3 -20.27 11.58 -4.48
CA LYS A 3 -20.80 10.46 -3.68
C LYS A 3 -20.63 9.16 -4.47
N HIS A 4 -19.47 8.53 -4.34
CA HIS A 4 -19.28 7.16 -4.81
C HIS A 4 -20.09 6.20 -3.94
N THR A 5 -20.81 5.27 -4.57
CA THR A 5 -21.62 4.22 -3.90
C THR A 5 -20.78 3.09 -3.30
N ILE A 6 -19.46 3.20 -3.35
CA ILE A 6 -18.50 2.17 -2.92
C ILE A 6 -17.72 2.63 -1.68
N SER A 7 -17.47 1.68 -0.78
CA SER A 7 -16.69 1.93 0.44
C SER A 7 -15.19 2.08 0.15
N VAL A 8 -14.47 2.85 0.97
CA VAL A 8 -13.01 3.04 0.80
C VAL A 8 -12.20 1.73 0.76
N PRO A 9 -12.53 0.65 1.48
CA PRO A 9 -11.81 -0.62 1.35
C PRO A 9 -11.99 -1.28 -0.02
N GLN A 10 -13.15 -1.09 -0.66
CA GLN A 10 -13.40 -1.60 -2.02
C GLN A 10 -12.65 -0.82 -3.08
N LEU A 11 -12.43 0.49 -2.87
CA LEU A 11 -11.60 1.33 -3.75
C LEU A 11 -10.12 0.92 -3.74
N VAL A 12 -9.64 0.39 -2.62
CA VAL A 12 -8.24 -0.02 -2.42
C VAL A 12 -8.10 -1.55 -2.52
N ALA A 13 -9.13 -2.24 -3.02
CA ALA A 13 -9.07 -3.67 -3.29
C ALA A 13 -8.11 -3.94 -4.46
N GLY A 14 -7.02 -4.65 -4.19
CA GLY A 14 -5.94 -4.87 -5.14
C GLY A 14 -4.97 -5.92 -4.63
N GLU A 15 -4.04 -6.33 -5.48
CA GLU A 15 -2.98 -7.27 -5.10
C GLU A 15 -2.03 -6.65 -4.07
N GLU A 16 -1.50 -7.47 -3.17
CA GLU A 16 -0.57 -7.01 -2.14
C GLU A 16 0.87 -7.15 -2.68
N LEU A 17 1.46 -6.04 -3.12
CA LEU A 17 2.79 -6.02 -3.75
C LEU A 17 3.96 -5.84 -2.78
N PHE A 18 3.66 -5.54 -1.52
CA PHE A 18 4.66 -5.46 -0.47
C PHE A 18 4.70 -6.77 0.30
N ALA A 19 5.74 -7.57 0.05
CA ALA A 19 5.87 -8.93 0.59
C ALA A 19 5.97 -8.92 2.14
N PRO A 20 5.41 -9.94 2.82
CA PRO A 20 5.63 -10.13 4.26
C PRO A 20 7.09 -10.54 4.54
N GLY A 21 7.57 -10.27 5.76
CA GLY A 21 8.93 -10.66 6.18
C GLY A 21 9.97 -9.54 6.15
N HIS A 22 9.64 -8.36 6.68
CA HIS A 22 10.55 -7.22 6.81
C HIS A 22 11.10 -7.07 8.23
N ARG A 23 12.21 -6.35 8.40
CA ARG A 23 12.83 -6.02 9.70
C ARG A 23 12.32 -4.73 10.35
N ALA A 24 11.19 -4.20 9.90
CA ALA A 24 10.57 -3.02 10.53
C ALA A 24 10.01 -3.33 11.93
N CYS A 25 9.83 -2.29 12.74
CA CYS A 25 9.27 -2.39 14.09
C CYS A 25 7.86 -2.99 14.12
N ILE A 26 7.45 -3.49 15.29
CA ILE A 26 6.06 -3.90 15.53
C ILE A 26 5.16 -2.68 15.34
N GLY A 27 4.18 -2.77 14.45
CA GLY A 27 3.28 -1.66 14.13
C GLY A 27 3.94 -0.52 13.36
N CYS A 28 5.04 -0.77 12.64
CA CYS A 28 5.73 0.25 11.84
C CYS A 28 4.78 0.95 10.84
N GLY A 29 4.65 2.26 10.98
CA GLY A 29 3.81 3.09 10.13
C GLY A 29 4.36 3.23 8.72
N GLU A 30 5.68 3.27 8.55
CA GLU A 30 6.34 3.36 7.25
C GLU A 30 6.11 2.10 6.43
N ALA A 31 6.26 0.91 7.04
CA ALA A 31 5.97 -0.36 6.38
C ALA A 31 4.48 -0.45 5.97
N LEU A 32 3.57 0.02 6.83
CA LEU A 32 2.15 0.11 6.48
C LEU A 32 1.90 1.08 5.31
N ALA A 33 2.56 2.24 5.31
CA ALA A 33 2.44 3.23 4.25
C ALA A 33 2.94 2.69 2.91
N VAL A 34 4.12 2.05 2.88
CA VAL A 34 4.66 1.42 1.67
C VAL A 34 3.74 0.29 1.18
N ARG A 35 3.20 -0.53 2.09
CA ARG A 35 2.22 -1.57 1.73
C ARG A 35 1.01 -0.99 1.01
N LEU A 36 0.39 0.05 1.58
CA LEU A 36 -0.77 0.72 0.98
C LEU A 36 -0.42 1.43 -0.33
N ALA A 37 0.76 2.06 -0.41
CA ALA A 37 1.23 2.71 -1.63
C ALA A 37 1.40 1.69 -2.77
N CYS A 38 2.10 0.58 -2.52
CA CYS A 38 2.30 -0.49 -3.50
C CYS A 38 0.96 -1.12 -3.93
N LYS A 39 -0.01 -1.25 -3.00
CA LYS A 39 -1.36 -1.74 -3.29
C LYS A 39 -2.12 -0.87 -4.29
N VAL A 40 -1.96 0.46 -4.19
CA VAL A 40 -2.63 1.42 -5.07
C VAL A 40 -1.89 1.60 -6.40
N LEU A 41 -0.56 1.65 -6.38
CA LEU A 41 0.26 1.89 -7.57
C LEU A 41 0.30 0.69 -8.52
N GLY A 42 0.22 -0.53 -8.00
CA GLY A 42 0.21 -1.76 -8.80
C GLY A 42 1.57 -2.12 -9.41
N ARG A 43 1.57 -3.16 -10.25
CA ARG A 43 2.80 -3.82 -10.78
C ARG A 43 3.67 -2.94 -11.67
N ASN A 44 3.12 -1.88 -12.25
CA ASN A 44 3.85 -0.97 -13.14
C ASN A 44 4.43 0.21 -12.36
N SER A 45 5.10 -0.06 -11.25
CA SER A 45 5.71 0.95 -10.37
C SER A 45 7.17 0.62 -10.09
N ILE A 46 8.00 1.67 -10.01
CA ILE A 46 9.41 1.56 -9.62
C ILE A 46 9.56 2.20 -8.24
N VAL A 47 10.03 1.42 -7.27
CA VAL A 47 10.26 1.90 -5.91
C VAL A 47 11.74 2.25 -5.74
N VAL A 48 12.01 3.49 -5.36
CA VAL A 48 13.36 3.96 -5.04
C VAL A 48 13.41 4.23 -3.54
N SER A 49 14.27 3.50 -2.83
CA SER A 49 14.53 3.70 -1.41
C SER A 49 15.83 4.46 -1.24
N VAL A 50 15.77 5.57 -0.50
CA VAL A 50 16.94 6.35 -0.09
C VAL A 50 17.29 5.96 1.34
N THR A 51 18.59 6.00 1.68
CA THR A 51 19.10 5.72 3.04
C THR A 51 19.07 6.98 3.90
#